data_AF-A0A520K488-F1
#
_entry.id   AF-A0A520K488-F1
#
_cell.length_a   1.000
_cell.length_b   1.000
_cell.length_c   1.000
_cell.angle_alpha   90.00
_cell.angle_beta   90.00
_cell.angle_gamma   90.00
#
_symmetry.space_group_name_H-M   'P 1'
#
loop_
_entity.id
_entity.type
_entity.pdbx_description
1 polymer ?
#
loop_
_entity_poly.entity_id
_entity_poly.type
_entity_poly.pdbx_seq_one_letter_code
_entity_poly.pdbx_strand_id
1 'polypeptide(L)'
;MKEYKCKYCGEVFDKPLLLAQHVRANHKRAKTREKKGVEKEKQAEQIDKTVEAIGILKGLQASPNLSEAEKKLLGEVALRIEALLTYTQKSK
;
A
#
# COMPACT_ATOMS: atom_id res chain seq x y z
N MET A 1 -32.57 -15.53 13.52
CA MET A 1 -32.19 -15.00 12.19
C MET A 1 -30.89 -14.23 12.35
N LYS A 2 -29.97 -14.28 11.36
CA LYS A 2 -28.79 -13.41 11.37
C LYS A 2 -29.19 -12.07 10.76
N GLU A 3 -29.15 -11.03 11.56
CA GLU A 3 -29.38 -9.66 11.12
C GLU A 3 -28.07 -9.07 10.58
N TYR A 4 -28.11 -8.48 9.39
CA TYR A 4 -26.96 -7.90 8.70
C TYR A 4 -27.10 -6.38 8.68
N LYS A 5 -26.33 -5.71 9.54
CA LYS A 5 -26.36 -4.25 9.68
C LYS A 5 -25.42 -3.57 8.68
N CYS A 6 -25.91 -2.51 8.04
CA CYS A 6 -25.11 -1.65 7.17
C CYS A 6 -24.18 -0.76 8.00
N LYS A 7 -22.87 -0.84 7.71
CA LYS A 7 -21.85 -0.06 8.43
C LYS A 7 -21.87 1.44 8.15
N TYR A 8 -22.61 1.92 7.14
CA TYR A 8 -22.61 3.33 6.76
C TYR A 8 -23.87 4.08 7.20
N CYS A 9 -25.03 3.43 7.22
CA CYS A 9 -26.31 4.03 7.61
C CYS A 9 -26.98 3.34 8.80
N GLY A 10 -26.51 2.16 9.21
CA GLY A 10 -27.08 1.42 10.32
C GLY A 10 -28.36 0.64 10.01
N GLU A 11 -28.85 0.64 8.77
CA GLU A 11 -30.01 -0.17 8.36
C GLU A 11 -29.74 -1.66 8.55
N VAL A 12 -30.77 -2.40 8.97
CA VAL A 12 -30.68 -3.84 9.25
C VAL A 12 -31.38 -4.61 8.13
N PHE A 13 -30.71 -5.65 7.63
CA PHE A 13 -31.22 -6.51 6.56
C PHE A 13 -31.23 -7.96 7.02
N ASP A 14 -32.25 -8.72 6.68
CA ASP A 14 -32.35 -10.15 7.01
C ASP A 14 -31.45 -11.05 6.15
N LYS A 15 -30.99 -10.51 5.01
CA LYS A 15 -30.17 -11.24 4.04
C LYS A 15 -28.89 -10.45 3.72
N PRO A 16 -27.74 -11.14 3.62
CA PRO A 16 -26.48 -10.49 3.28
C PRO A 16 -26.50 -9.93 1.85
N LEU A 17 -27.28 -10.53 0.95
CA LEU A 17 -27.41 -10.10 -0.44
C LEU A 17 -28.12 -8.75 -0.56
N LEU A 18 -29.16 -8.51 0.24
CA LEU A 18 -29.87 -7.23 0.29
C LEU A 18 -28.97 -6.13 0.85
N LEU A 19 -28.21 -6.43 1.90
CA LEU A 19 -27.21 -5.51 2.44
C LEU A 19 -26.15 -5.14 1.36
N ALA A 20 -25.62 -6.13 0.63
CA ALA A 20 -24.62 -5.87 -0.41
C ALA A 20 -25.16 -5.02 -1.56
N GLN A 21 -26.42 -5.22 -1.96
CA GLN A 21 -27.08 -4.41 -2.98
C GLN A 21 -27.33 -2.97 -2.48
N HIS A 22 -27.84 -2.83 -1.25
CA HIS A 22 -28.04 -1.54 -0.61
C HIS A 22 -26.73 -0.73 -0.56
N VAL A 23 -25.63 -1.34 -0.10
CA VAL A 23 -24.31 -0.67 -0.04
C VAL A 23 -23.83 -0.23 -1.42
N ARG A 24 -24.09 -1.02 -2.48
CA ARG A 24 -23.70 -0.67 -3.84
C ARG A 24 -24.52 0.50 -4.40
N ALA A 25 -25.82 0.53 -4.14
CA ALA A 25 -26.72 1.55 -4.65
C ALA A 25 -26.62 2.86 -3.87
N ASN A 26 -26.69 2.81 -2.54
CA ASN A 26 -26.78 3.99 -1.67
C ASN A 26 -25.41 4.50 -1.19
N HIS A 27 -24.40 3.62 -1.09
CA HIS A 27 -23.10 3.96 -0.51
C HIS A 27 -21.94 3.85 -1.50
N LYS A 28 -22.20 4.00 -2.81
CA LYS A 28 -21.18 3.96 -3.87
C LYS A 28 -19.97 4.87 -3.57
N ARG A 29 -20.22 6.10 -3.10
CA ARG A 29 -19.16 7.08 -2.75
C ARG A 29 -18.36 6.65 -1.51
N ALA A 30 -19.04 6.18 -0.46
CA ALA A 30 -18.40 5.73 0.78
C ALA A 30 -17.54 4.48 0.53
N LYS A 31 -18.06 3.50 -0.22
CA LYS A 31 -17.31 2.29 -0.64
C LYS A 31 -16.07 2.62 -1.46
N THR A 32 -16.16 3.63 -2.34
CA THR A 32 -15.01 4.06 -3.15
C THR A 32 -13.94 4.73 -2.30
N ARG A 33 -14.33 5.54 -1.30
CA ARG A 33 -13.38 6.15 -0.34
C ARG A 33 -12.69 5.10 0.52
N GLU A 34 -13.40 4.09 1.00
CA GLU A 34 -12.79 3.01 1.77
C GLU A 34 -11.84 2.16 0.92
N LYS A 35 -12.21 1.83 -0.32
CA LYS A 35 -11.29 1.14 -1.25
C LYS A 35 -10.01 1.93 -1.43
N LYS A 36 -10.12 3.23 -1.72
CA LYS A 36 -8.96 4.13 -1.83
C LYS A 36 -8.15 4.22 -0.54
N GLY A 37 -8.81 4.17 0.62
CA GLY A 37 -8.13 4.12 1.93
C GLY A 37 -7.29 2.86 2.09
N VAL A 38 -7.88 1.69 1.80
CA VAL A 38 -7.18 0.38 1.85
C VAL A 38 -6.04 0.32 0.83
N GLU A 39 -6.24 0.86 -0.37
CA GLU A 39 -5.18 0.93 -1.40
C GLU A 39 -4.03 1.85 -0.96
N LYS A 40 -4.33 2.98 -0.32
CA LYS A 40 -3.31 3.90 0.25
C LYS A 40 -2.54 3.27 1.41
N GLU A 41 -3.21 2.49 2.25
CA GLU A 41 -2.58 1.76 3.37
C GLU A 41 -1.64 0.68 2.84
N LYS A 42 -2.08 -0.14 1.88
CA LYS A 42 -1.22 -1.12 1.20
C LYS A 42 -0.03 -0.47 0.50
N GLN A 43 -0.24 0.70 -0.14
CA GLN A 43 0.83 1.45 -0.75
C GLN A 43 1.83 1.98 0.29
N ALA A 44 1.37 2.44 1.45
CA ALA A 44 2.25 2.86 2.54
C ALA A 44 3.10 1.69 3.06
N GLU A 45 2.48 0.54 3.32
CA GLU A 45 3.20 -0.67 3.74
C GLU A 45 4.27 -1.10 2.73
N GLN A 46 3.99 -1.01 1.42
CA GLN A 46 4.99 -1.30 0.40
C GLN A 46 6.14 -0.28 0.38
N ILE A 47 5.87 1.00 0.67
CA ILE A 47 6.91 2.02 0.78
C ILE A 47 7.83 1.70 1.97
N ASP A 48 7.29 1.37 3.14
CA ASP A 48 8.08 0.99 4.32
C ASP A 48 9.00 -0.20 4.02
N LYS A 49 8.46 -1.28 3.44
CA LYS A 49 9.27 -2.45 3.03
C LYS A 49 10.38 -2.09 2.04
N THR A 50 10.12 -1.13 1.14
CA THR A 50 11.11 -0.68 0.16
C THR A 50 12.21 0.14 0.83
N VAL A 51 11.87 0.98 1.82
CA VAL A 51 12.85 1.74 2.61
C VAL A 51 13.77 0.78 3.39
N GLU A 52 13.21 -0.26 3.99
CA GLU A 52 14.01 -1.31 4.67
C GLU A 52 14.97 -2.01 3.69
N ALA A 53 14.49 -2.38 2.50
CA ALA A 53 15.32 -3.02 1.48
C ALA A 53 16.47 -2.11 1.01
N ILE A 54 16.25 -0.81 0.86
CA ILE A 54 17.31 0.17 0.53
C ILE A 54 18.35 0.20 1.65
N GLY A 55 17.93 0.17 2.92
CA GLY A 55 18.84 0.10 4.06
C GLY A 55 19.75 -1.13 4.01
N ILE A 56 19.20 -2.29 3.67
CA ILE A 56 19.97 -3.53 3.48
C ILE A 56 20.95 -3.41 2.32
N LEU A 57 20.54 -2.85 1.18
CA LEU A 57 21.42 -2.63 0.03
C LEU A 57 22.59 -1.70 0.35
N LYS A 58 22.33 -0.61 1.08
CA LYS A 58 23.39 0.31 1.56
C LYS A 58 24.32 -0.37 2.56
N GLY A 59 23.78 -1.22 3.44
CA GLY A 59 24.59 -2.04 4.34
C GLY A 59 25.49 -3.03 3.60
N LEU A 60 24.98 -3.69 2.55
CA LEU A 60 25.76 -4.58 1.69
C LEU A 60 26.89 -3.82 0.98
N GLN A 61 26.65 -2.60 0.51
CA GLN A 61 27.66 -1.76 -0.14
C GLN A 61 28.90 -1.51 0.76
N ALA A 62 28.74 -1.48 2.08
CA ALA A 62 29.84 -1.32 3.03
C ALA A 62 30.64 -2.62 3.28
N SER A 63 30.22 -3.76 2.73
CA SER A 63 30.88 -5.05 2.96
C SER A 63 32.29 -5.09 2.37
N PRO A 64 33.29 -5.62 3.11
CA PRO A 64 34.65 -5.77 2.61
C PRO A 64 34.78 -6.87 1.53
N ASN A 65 33.76 -7.73 1.36
CA ASN A 65 33.78 -8.84 0.41
C ASN A 65 33.35 -8.48 -1.02
N LEU A 66 33.04 -7.21 -1.31
CA LEU A 66 32.62 -6.76 -2.64
C LEU A 66 33.73 -5.98 -3.33
N SER A 67 33.89 -6.20 -4.64
CA SER A 67 34.76 -5.37 -5.47
C SER A 67 34.21 -3.95 -5.62
N GLU A 68 35.07 -3.01 -6.02
CA GLU A 68 34.66 -1.63 -6.25
C GLU A 68 33.57 -1.49 -7.33
N ALA A 69 33.60 -2.34 -8.35
CA ALA A 69 32.60 -2.36 -9.41
C ALA A 69 31.22 -2.78 -8.87
N GLU A 70 31.17 -3.81 -8.01
CA GLU A 70 29.92 -4.27 -7.39
C GLU A 70 29.36 -3.24 -6.40
N LYS A 71 30.23 -2.60 -5.61
CA LYS A 71 29.83 -1.50 -4.71
C LYS A 71 29.25 -0.32 -5.46
N LYS A 72 29.84 0.03 -6.61
CA LYS A 72 29.34 1.10 -7.47
C LYS A 72 27.96 0.74 -8.04
N LEU A 73 27.79 -0.48 -8.55
CA LEU A 73 26.52 -0.96 -9.08
C LEU A 73 25.41 -0.93 -8.02
N LEU A 74 25.70 -1.39 -6.80
CA LEU A 74 24.74 -1.36 -5.69
C LEU A 74 24.35 0.08 -5.32
N GLY A 75 25.30 1.02 -5.33
CA GLY A 75 25.03 2.43 -5.12
C GLY A 75 24.12 3.04 -6.19
N GLU A 76 24.37 2.74 -7.47
CA GLU A 76 23.53 3.18 -8.59
C GLU A 76 22.11 2.62 -8.51
N VAL A 77 21.97 1.34 -8.12
CA VAL A 77 20.67 0.70 -7.91
C VAL A 77 19.93 1.37 -6.75
N ALA A 78 20.59 1.63 -5.61
CA ALA A 78 19.97 2.31 -4.48
C ALA A 78 19.43 3.70 -4.87
N LEU A 79 20.22 4.50 -5.60
CA LEU A 79 19.80 5.83 -6.07
C LEU A 79 18.57 5.79 -6.97
N ARG A 80 18.48 4.79 -7.88
CA ARG A 80 17.31 4.65 -8.76
C ARG A 80 16.05 4.29 -7.97
N ILE A 81 16.18 3.43 -6.96
CA ILE A 81 15.05 3.06 -6.10
C ILE A 81 14.60 4.27 -5.26
N GLU A 82 15.53 5.06 -4.72
CA GLU A 82 15.23 6.30 -3.98
C GLU A 82 14.50 7.33 -4.85
N ALA A 83 14.90 7.47 -6.12
CA ALA A 83 14.23 8.35 -7.07
C ALA A 83 12.79 7.90 -7.37
N LEU A 84 12.58 6.59 -7.55
CA LEU A 84 11.24 6.01 -7.75
C LEU A 84 10.35 6.21 -6.51
N LEU A 85 10.88 5.96 -5.30
CA LEU A 85 10.15 6.21 -4.06
C LEU A 85 9.75 7.67 -3.90
N THR A 86 10.67 8.59 -4.22
CA THR A 86 10.39 10.03 -4.15
C THR A 86 9.30 10.43 -5.13
N TYR A 87 9.32 9.87 -6.35
CA TYR A 87 8.26 10.08 -7.34
C TYR A 87 6.91 9.55 -6.84
N THR A 88 6.87 8.33 -6.32
CA THR A 88 5.64 7.73 -5.77
C THR A 88 5.06 8.51 -4.60
N GLN A 89 5.91 9.08 -3.73
CA GLN A 89 5.47 9.93 -2.62
C GLN A 89 4.99 11.31 -3.07
N LYS A 90 5.58 11.90 -4.13
CA LYS A 90 5.15 13.20 -4.69
C LYS A 90 3.85 13.12 -5.51
N SER A 91 3.53 11.96 -6.07
CA SER A 91 2.26 11.74 -6.80
C SER A 91 1.05 11.45 -5.88
N LYS A 92 1.22 11.55 -4.56
CA LYS A 92 0.22 11.26 -3.53
C LYS A 92 -0.59 12.49 -3.13
#